data_AF-A0A4P5VMQ2-F1
#
_entry.id   AF-A0A4P5VMQ2-F1
#
_cell.length_a   1.000
_cell.length_b   1.000
_cell.length_c   1.000
_cell.angle_alpha   90.00
_cell.angle_beta   90.00
_cell.angle_gamma   90.00
#
_symmetry.space_group_name_H-M   'P 1'
#
loop_
_entity.id
_entity.type
_entity.pdbx_description
1 polymer ?
#
loop_
_entity_poly.entity_id
_entity_poly.type
_entity_poly.pdbx_seq_one_letter_code
_entity_poly.pdbx_strand_id
1 'polypeptide(L)'
;MPFLLAESFQSNLDKLNGEEQKAAKLAAFELQINPAHPGLQCHRLDNIKDKNFWSARASRDIRLNFHRVESSMMLCYVDHHDPAYDWASRRKIETHPVTGAAQIVEIRETVCEIQIPLHIPAVAARESARSLLWHGVTRLATAATSPGRCAPPP
;
A
#
# COMPACT_ATOMS: atom_id res chain seq x y z
N MET A 1 -7.68 -16.82 21.68
CA MET A 1 -6.94 -16.02 20.68
C MET A 1 -6.67 -16.92 19.48
N PRO A 2 -7.19 -16.62 18.28
CA PRO A 2 -6.88 -17.37 17.06
C PRO A 2 -5.38 -17.36 16.74
N PHE A 3 -4.90 -18.51 16.26
CA PHE A 3 -3.54 -18.71 15.76
C PHE A 3 -3.60 -18.89 14.25
N LEU A 4 -2.98 -17.98 13.52
CA LEU A 4 -3.06 -17.87 12.07
C LEU A 4 -1.70 -18.17 11.43
N LEU A 5 -1.73 -18.77 10.24
CA LEU A 5 -0.53 -18.99 9.42
C LEU A 5 -0.65 -18.15 8.16
N ALA A 6 0.32 -17.29 7.91
CA ALA A 6 0.42 -16.55 6.67
C ALA A 6 0.90 -17.48 5.53
N GLU A 7 0.46 -17.19 4.30
CA GLU A 7 0.98 -17.87 3.11
C GLU A 7 2.50 -17.74 3.00
N SER A 8 3.04 -16.55 3.29
CA SER A 8 4.49 -16.30 3.29
C SER A 8 5.24 -17.15 4.31
N PHE A 9 4.63 -17.55 5.42
CA PHE A 9 5.27 -18.47 6.35
C PHE A 9 5.43 -19.85 5.70
N GLN A 10 4.35 -20.38 5.10
CA GLN A 10 4.38 -21.68 4.44
C GLN A 10 5.38 -21.70 3.27
N SER A 11 5.33 -20.69 2.40
CA SER A 11 6.22 -20.63 1.23
C SER A 11 7.70 -20.53 1.56
N ASN A 12 8.08 -19.97 2.73
CA ASN A 12 9.48 -19.90 3.14
C ASN A 12 9.91 -21.09 3.98
N LEU A 13 8.99 -21.69 4.74
CA LEU A 13 9.22 -22.98 5.38
C LEU A 13 9.65 -24.04 4.36
N ASP A 14 8.98 -24.08 3.21
CA ASP A 14 9.26 -25.06 2.15
C ASP A 14 10.64 -24.87 1.48
N LYS A 15 11.28 -23.70 1.65
CA LYS A 15 12.63 -23.42 1.14
C LYS A 15 13.75 -23.87 2.10
N LEU A 16 13.43 -24.09 3.37
CA LEU A 16 14.39 -24.52 4.38
C LEU A 16 14.73 -26.00 4.22
N ASN A 17 15.87 -26.43 4.78
CA ASN A 17 16.22 -27.84 4.78
C ASN A 17 15.31 -28.66 5.73
N GLY A 18 15.36 -29.99 5.62
CA GLY A 18 14.45 -30.86 6.37
C GLY A 18 14.60 -30.77 7.89
N GLU A 19 15.78 -30.46 8.43
CA GLU A 19 15.97 -30.30 9.88
C GLU A 19 15.43 -28.96 10.36
N GLU A 20 15.69 -27.88 9.61
CA GLU A 20 15.18 -26.55 9.87
C GLU A 20 13.64 -26.52 9.81
N GLN A 21 13.05 -27.20 8.84
CA GLN A 21 11.60 -27.36 8.75
C GLN A 21 11.01 -28.05 9.98
N LYS A 22 11.66 -29.12 10.47
CA LYS A 22 11.21 -29.81 11.69
C LYS A 22 11.28 -28.89 12.91
N ALA A 23 12.38 -28.17 13.07
CA ALA A 23 12.55 -27.22 14.17
C ALA A 23 11.50 -26.10 14.13
N ALA A 24 11.27 -25.51 12.95
CA ALA A 24 10.26 -24.47 12.75
C ALA A 24 8.83 -24.97 13.03
N LYS A 25 8.48 -26.18 12.56
CA LYS A 25 7.15 -26.78 12.79
C LYS A 25 6.93 -27.09 14.28
N LEU A 26 7.94 -27.62 14.97
CA LEU A 26 7.86 -27.88 16.41
C LEU A 26 7.68 -26.57 17.19
N ALA A 27 8.50 -25.55 16.88
CA ALA A 27 8.39 -24.25 17.53
C ALA A 27 7.04 -23.55 17.26
N ALA A 28 6.48 -23.69 16.05
CA ALA A 28 5.13 -23.21 15.74
C ALA A 28 4.05 -23.90 16.59
N PHE A 29 4.16 -25.22 16.78
CA PHE A 29 3.27 -25.97 17.64
C PHE A 29 3.40 -25.58 19.12
N GLU A 30 4.63 -25.40 19.61
CA GLU A 30 4.89 -24.90 20.96
C GLU A 30 4.28 -23.51 21.18
N LEU A 31 4.40 -22.60 20.21
CA LEU A 31 3.76 -21.27 20.27
C LEU A 31 2.24 -21.36 20.34
N GLN A 32 1.63 -22.29 19.59
CA GLN A 32 0.19 -22.49 19.60
C GLN A 32 -0.31 -22.95 20.98
N ILE A 33 0.44 -23.83 21.65
CA ILE A 33 0.11 -24.33 22.99
C ILE A 33 0.38 -23.25 24.04
N ASN A 34 1.56 -22.64 24.00
CA ASN A 34 2.00 -21.65 24.97
C ASN A 34 2.74 -20.49 24.28
N PRO A 35 2.06 -19.37 24.01
CA PRO A 35 2.67 -18.17 23.43
C PRO A 35 3.81 -17.54 24.24
N ALA A 36 3.96 -17.90 25.52
CA ALA A 36 5.00 -17.44 26.42
C ALA A 36 6.04 -18.54 26.74
N HIS A 37 6.20 -19.52 25.84
CA HIS A 37 7.14 -20.62 26.05
C HIS A 37 8.57 -20.10 26.26
N PRO A 38 9.21 -20.36 27.42
CA PRO A 38 10.52 -19.79 27.73
C PRO A 38 11.63 -20.32 26.82
N GLY A 39 11.49 -21.55 26.30
CA GLY A 39 12.45 -22.16 25.39
C GLY A 39 12.56 -21.47 24.04
N LEU A 40 11.50 -20.77 23.61
CA LEU A 40 11.45 -20.10 22.31
C LEU A 40 12.02 -18.67 22.35
N GLN A 41 12.42 -18.16 23.51
CA GLN A 41 13.04 -16.84 23.66
C GLN A 41 12.27 -15.74 22.90
N CYS A 42 10.94 -15.77 23.04
CA CYS A 42 10.06 -14.82 22.38
C CYS A 42 10.38 -13.40 22.83
N HIS A 43 10.71 -12.53 21.87
CA HIS A 43 10.96 -11.12 22.14
C HIS A 43 10.36 -10.26 21.04
N ARG A 44 9.99 -9.03 21.40
CA ARG A 44 9.57 -8.03 20.42
C ARG A 44 10.78 -7.64 19.59
N LEU A 45 10.59 -7.45 18.29
CA LEU A 45 11.63 -6.93 17.43
C LEU A 45 11.77 -5.42 17.64
N ASP A 46 13.01 -4.96 17.80
CA ASP A 46 13.33 -3.55 17.96
C ASP A 46 13.58 -2.87 16.60
N ASN A 47 13.44 -1.55 16.53
CA ASN A 47 13.75 -0.72 15.35
C ASN A 47 13.00 -1.11 14.06
N ILE A 48 11.84 -1.74 14.18
CA ILE A 48 10.98 -2.08 13.04
C ILE A 48 9.76 -1.15 12.96
N LYS A 49 9.15 -1.05 11.78
CA LYS A 49 8.04 -0.12 11.53
C LYS A 49 6.76 -0.51 12.29
N ASP A 50 6.50 -1.80 12.46
CA ASP A 50 5.33 -2.33 13.18
C ASP A 50 5.75 -2.97 14.51
N LYS A 51 5.34 -2.35 15.62
CA LYS A 51 5.73 -2.73 16.98
C LYS A 51 5.10 -4.04 17.47
N ASN A 52 4.16 -4.59 16.71
CA ASN A 52 3.48 -5.83 17.07
C ASN A 52 4.17 -7.08 16.51
N PHE A 53 5.30 -6.93 15.83
CA PHE A 53 6.12 -8.06 15.43
C PHE A 53 7.04 -8.55 16.56
N TRP A 54 7.09 -9.87 16.65
CA TRP A 54 7.88 -10.63 17.59
C TRP A 54 8.68 -11.68 16.84
N SER A 55 9.78 -12.08 17.45
CA SER A 55 10.65 -13.14 16.99
C SER A 55 10.67 -14.25 18.02
N ALA A 56 10.54 -15.50 17.56
CA ALA A 56 10.76 -16.70 18.34
C ALA A 56 11.91 -17.50 17.74
N ARG A 57 12.74 -18.06 18.62
CA ARG A 57 13.87 -18.89 18.29
C ARG A 57 13.42 -20.34 18.12
N ALA A 58 13.48 -20.85 16.90
CA ALA A 58 13.23 -22.26 16.61
C ALA A 58 14.51 -23.11 16.71
N SER A 59 15.66 -22.54 16.35
CA SER A 59 16.97 -23.18 16.47
C SER A 59 18.06 -22.13 16.71
N ARG A 60 19.35 -22.47 16.57
CA ARG A 60 20.43 -21.47 16.63
C ARG A 60 20.23 -20.38 15.57
N ASP A 61 19.95 -20.77 14.34
CA ASP A 61 19.90 -19.86 13.20
C ASP A 61 18.47 -19.58 12.70
N ILE A 62 17.50 -20.44 12.99
CA ILE A 62 16.13 -20.23 12.50
C ILE A 62 15.35 -19.31 13.44
N ARG A 63 14.65 -18.33 12.84
CA ARG A 63 13.73 -17.40 13.50
C ARG A 63 12.34 -17.48 12.88
N LEU A 64 11.35 -17.50 13.76
CA LEU A 64 9.94 -17.36 13.44
C LEU A 64 9.54 -15.93 13.72
N ASN A 65 9.16 -15.18 12.69
CA ASN A 65 8.55 -13.87 12.88
C ASN A 65 7.04 -14.01 12.92
N PHE A 66 6.44 -13.45 13.96
CA PHE A 66 5.00 -13.47 14.14
C PHE A 66 4.49 -12.12 14.59
N HIS A 67 3.28 -11.80 14.16
CA HIS A 67 2.55 -10.63 14.62
C HIS A 67 1.65 -11.04 15.77
N ARG A 68 1.68 -10.27 16.86
CA ARG A 68 0.91 -10.55 18.08
C ARG A 68 0.16 -9.31 18.52
N VAL A 69 -1.17 -9.43 18.59
CA VAL A 69 -2.09 -8.46 19.17
C VAL A 69 -3.06 -9.19 20.10
N GLU A 70 -3.84 -8.45 20.88
CA GLU A 70 -4.79 -9.05 21.83
C GLU A 70 -5.82 -9.96 21.13
N SER A 71 -6.21 -9.61 19.91
CA SER A 71 -7.22 -10.33 19.13
C SER A 71 -6.69 -11.55 18.39
N SER A 72 -5.39 -11.65 18.09
CA SER A 72 -4.84 -12.72 17.26
C SER A 72 -3.31 -12.83 17.35
N MET A 73 -2.82 -14.03 17.05
CA MET A 73 -1.41 -14.30 16.80
C MET A 73 -1.26 -14.90 15.41
N MET A 74 -0.36 -14.36 14.59
CA MET A 74 -0.14 -14.80 13.22
C MET A 74 1.34 -15.08 12.97
N LEU A 75 1.69 -16.32 12.62
CA LEU A 75 3.02 -16.62 12.08
C LEU A 75 3.12 -16.06 10.66
N CYS A 76 4.07 -15.16 10.47
CA CYS A 76 4.17 -14.37 9.24
C CYS A 76 5.31 -14.86 8.35
N TYR A 77 6.44 -15.25 8.93
CA TYR A 77 7.65 -15.57 8.18
C TYR A 77 8.57 -16.50 8.97
N VAL A 78 9.38 -17.28 8.26
CA VAL A 78 10.43 -18.12 8.83
C VAL A 78 11.65 -18.11 7.92
N ASP A 79 12.82 -17.92 8.51
CA ASP A 79 14.10 -17.94 7.81
C ASP A 79 15.25 -18.02 8.81
N HIS A 80 16.48 -17.96 8.29
CA HIS A 80 17.70 -17.73 9.02
C HIS A 80 17.67 -16.34 9.69
N HIS A 81 18.54 -16.14 10.67
CA HIS A 81 18.46 -15.02 11.61
C HIS A 81 18.36 -13.64 10.95
N ASP A 82 19.36 -13.28 10.15
CA ASP A 82 19.44 -11.95 9.56
C ASP A 82 18.36 -11.73 8.49
N PRO A 83 18.12 -12.68 7.55
CA PRO A 83 17.02 -12.55 6.60
C PRO A 83 15.65 -12.41 7.25
N ALA A 84 15.41 -13.12 8.37
CA ALA A 84 14.16 -12.99 9.10
C ALA A 84 14.00 -11.56 9.64
N TYR A 85 15.03 -10.98 10.26
CA TYR A 85 14.92 -9.65 10.86
C TYR A 85 14.80 -8.58 9.78
N ASP A 86 15.56 -8.73 8.70
CA ASP A 86 15.50 -7.88 7.52
C ASP A 86 14.09 -7.88 6.90
N TRP A 87 13.48 -9.07 6.76
CA TRP A 87 12.11 -9.22 6.24
C TRP A 87 11.09 -8.45 7.08
N ALA A 88 11.16 -8.57 8.41
CA ALA A 88 10.24 -7.92 9.34
C ALA A 88 10.42 -6.40 9.39
N SER A 89 11.66 -5.91 9.27
CA SER A 89 11.98 -4.48 9.37
C SER A 89 11.25 -3.61 8.35
N ARG A 90 10.95 -4.16 7.17
CA ARG A 90 10.32 -3.46 6.05
C ARG A 90 8.82 -3.71 5.92
N ARG A 91 8.18 -4.43 6.85
CA ARG A 91 6.78 -4.85 6.71
C ARG A 91 5.92 -4.44 7.90
N LYS A 92 4.61 -4.33 7.66
CA LYS A 92 3.57 -4.15 8.68
C LYS A 92 2.34 -5.00 8.37
N ILE A 93 1.56 -5.33 9.38
CA ILE A 93 0.23 -5.91 9.18
C ILE A 93 -0.79 -4.79 9.03
N GLU A 94 -1.56 -4.82 7.94
CA GLU A 94 -2.70 -3.95 7.74
C GLU A 94 -3.97 -4.77 7.55
N THR A 95 -5.12 -4.14 7.81
CA THR A 95 -6.42 -4.74 7.54
C THR A 95 -6.99 -4.13 6.29
N HIS A 96 -7.38 -4.96 5.32
CA HIS A 96 -8.01 -4.48 4.10
C HIS A 96 -9.38 -3.85 4.43
N PRO A 97 -9.67 -2.61 4.00
CA PRO A 97 -10.81 -1.84 4.49
C PRO A 97 -12.16 -2.43 4.08
N VAL A 98 -12.22 -3.17 2.97
CA VAL A 98 -13.47 -3.74 2.44
C VAL A 98 -13.71 -5.15 2.95
N THR A 99 -12.65 -5.96 3.05
CA THR A 99 -12.77 -7.40 3.34
C THR A 99 -12.48 -7.74 4.79
N GLY A 100 -11.85 -6.82 5.55
CA GLY A 100 -11.42 -7.07 6.92
C GLY A 100 -10.27 -8.08 7.04
N ALA A 101 -9.72 -8.56 5.92
CA ALA A 101 -8.63 -9.52 5.92
C ALA A 101 -7.31 -8.83 6.30
N ALA A 102 -6.53 -9.48 7.15
CA ALA A 102 -5.17 -9.05 7.46
C ALA A 102 -4.24 -9.31 6.26
N GLN A 103 -3.43 -8.32 5.91
CA GLN A 103 -2.45 -8.35 4.82
C GLN A 103 -1.07 -7.94 5.33
N ILE A 104 -0.03 -8.57 4.80
CA ILE A 104 1.36 -8.19 5.05
C ILE A 104 1.75 -7.18 3.97
N VAL A 105 2.01 -5.94 4.37
CA VAL A 105 2.36 -4.85 3.45
C VAL A 105 3.84 -4.48 3.61
N GLU A 106 4.58 -4.44 2.51
CA GLU A 106 5.95 -3.91 2.48
C GLU A 106 5.92 -2.38 2.41
N ILE A 107 6.59 -1.73 3.36
CA ILE A 107 6.72 -0.28 3.43
C ILE A 107 7.93 0.12 2.58
N ARG A 108 7.64 0.82 1.48
CA ARG A 108 8.66 1.48 0.66
C ARG A 108 8.67 2.96 0.99
N GLU A 109 9.76 3.46 1.55
CA GLU A 109 9.95 4.90 1.71
C GLU A 109 10.10 5.52 0.32
N THR A 110 9.09 6.27 -0.13
CA THR A 110 9.15 7.03 -1.38
C THR A 110 9.62 8.43 -1.06
N VAL A 111 10.82 8.82 -1.51
CA VAL A 111 11.29 10.21 -1.43
C VAL A 111 10.56 11.01 -2.50
N CYS A 112 9.55 11.78 -2.11
CA CYS A 112 8.93 12.77 -3.01
C CYS A 112 9.72 14.07 -2.93
N GLU A 113 10.45 14.41 -3.99
CA GLU A 113 11.13 15.71 -4.11
C GLU A 113 10.07 16.81 -4.31
N ILE A 114 9.97 17.73 -3.36
CA ILE A 114 8.98 18.82 -3.39
C ILE A 114 9.40 19.83 -4.46
N GLN A 115 8.74 19.83 -5.62
CA GLN A 115 8.92 20.84 -6.66
C GLN A 115 8.31 22.17 -6.17
N ILE A 116 9.14 23.11 -5.72
CA ILE A 116 8.69 24.46 -5.31
C ILE A 116 8.43 25.28 -6.58
N PRO A 117 7.18 25.74 -6.86
CA PRO A 117 6.92 26.57 -8.03
C PRO A 117 7.51 27.97 -7.83
N LEU A 118 8.51 28.32 -8.62
CA LEU A 118 9.04 29.70 -8.69
C LEU A 118 8.06 30.56 -9.49
N HIS A 119 7.36 31.48 -8.82
CA HIS A 119 6.44 32.41 -9.48
C HIS A 119 7.22 33.59 -10.09
N ILE A 120 7.20 33.71 -11.42
CA ILE A 120 7.78 34.85 -12.13
C ILE A 120 6.63 35.78 -12.56
N PRO A 121 6.59 37.05 -12.12
CA PRO A 121 5.55 37.98 -12.54
C PRO A 121 5.73 38.35 -14.02
N ALA A 122 4.63 38.25 -14.78
CA ALA A 122 4.59 38.62 -16.19
C ALA A 122 4.68 40.15 -16.34
N VAL A 123 5.66 40.64 -17.10
CA VAL A 123 5.74 42.04 -17.51
C VAL A 123 4.64 42.30 -18.54
N ALA A 124 3.66 43.14 -18.18
CA ALA A 124 2.57 43.54 -19.05
C ALA A 124 3.10 44.37 -20.23
N ALA A 125 2.94 43.86 -21.45
CA ALA A 125 3.20 44.60 -22.67
C ALA A 125 2.11 45.67 -22.88
N ARG A 126 2.55 46.92 -23.09
CA ARG A 126 1.69 48.09 -23.28
C ARG A 126 1.17 48.12 -24.71
N GLU A 127 -0.12 47.89 -24.90
CA GLU A 127 -0.79 48.06 -26.19
C GLU A 127 -0.84 49.55 -26.57
N SER A 128 -0.29 49.88 -27.74
CA SER A 128 -0.55 51.14 -28.42
C SER A 128 -1.00 50.82 -29.84
N ALA A 129 -2.28 51.01 -30.11
CA ALA A 129 -2.80 51.05 -31.46
C ALA A 129 -3.69 52.29 -31.60
N ARG A 130 -3.15 53.25 -32.36
CA ARG A 130 -3.82 54.46 -32.83
C ARG A 130 -5.06 54.11 -33.65
N SER A 131 -6.09 54.91 -33.39
CA SER A 131 -7.22 55.30 -34.27
C SER A 131 -7.05 55.01 -35.75
N LEU A 132 -8.06 54.35 -36.33
CA LEU A 132 -8.50 54.56 -37.71
C LEU A 132 -10.03 54.63 -37.76
N LEU A 133 -10.48 55.74 -38.32
CA LEU A 133 -11.84 56.24 -38.48
C LEU A 133 -12.66 55.33 -39.42
N TRP A 134 -13.93 55.06 -39.06
CA TRP A 134 -14.89 54.44 -39.98
C TRP A 134 -15.97 55.46 -40.37
N HIS A 135 -15.99 55.86 -41.65
CA HIS A 135 -17.15 56.47 -42.30
C HIS A 135 -18.13 55.36 -42.68
N GLY A 136 -19.40 55.53 -42.31
CA GLY A 136 -20.45 54.57 -42.61
C GLY A 136 -20.86 54.54 -44.08
N VAL A 137 -21.34 53.38 -44.54
CA VAL A 137 -22.40 53.23 -45.57
C VAL A 137 -23.17 51.92 -45.31
N THR A 138 -24.48 52.04 -45.46
CA THR A 138 -25.58 51.07 -45.32
C THR A 138 -25.60 49.95 -46.38
N ARG A 139 -25.98 48.72 -46.01
CA ARG A 139 -26.89 47.89 -46.83
C ARG A 139 -27.58 46.78 -46.03
N LEU A 140 -28.91 46.79 -46.09
CA LEU A 140 -29.81 45.72 -45.67
C LEU A 140 -29.66 44.50 -46.60
N ALA A 141 -29.64 43.30 -46.01
CA ALA A 141 -29.96 42.05 -46.70
C ALA A 141 -30.84 41.19 -45.78
N THR A 142 -32.10 41.11 -46.15
CA THR A 142 -33.19 40.31 -45.60
C THR A 142 -33.04 38.86 -46.06
N ALA A 143 -33.18 37.89 -45.14
CA ALA A 143 -33.43 36.49 -45.49
C ALA A 143 -34.69 36.00 -44.77
N ALA A 144 -35.65 35.54 -45.56
CA ALA A 144 -37.00 35.14 -45.15
C ALA A 144 -37.05 33.65 -44.77
N THR A 145 -37.93 33.33 -43.82
CA THR A 145 -38.25 31.97 -43.35
C THR A 145 -39.73 31.67 -43.61
N SER A 146 -40.03 30.38 -43.89
CA SER A 146 -41.31 29.64 -43.70
C SER A 146 -42.08 29.24 -44.97
N PRO A 147 -43.05 28.29 -44.89
CA PRO A 147 -43.06 27.00 -44.15
C PRO A 147 -43.63 25.83 -45.00
N GLY A 148 -43.36 24.57 -44.62
CA GLY A 148 -44.00 23.39 -45.21
C GLY A 148 -45.19 22.88 -44.38
N ARG A 149 -46.39 22.81 -44.98
CA ARG A 149 -47.61 22.19 -44.42
C ARG A 149 -47.68 20.69 -44.77
N CYS A 150 -48.04 19.89 -43.78
CA CYS A 150 -48.60 18.55 -43.96
C CYS A 150 -50.14 18.62 -44.06
N ALA A 151 -50.72 17.80 -44.93
CA ALA A 151 -52.03 17.18 -44.77
C ALA A 151 -52.09 15.96 -45.71
N PRO A 152 -52.72 14.84 -45.28
CA PRO A 152 -53.99 14.48 -45.93
C PRO A 152 -55.04 13.83 -44.99
N PRO A 153 -56.30 13.64 -45.47
CA PRO A 153 -57.50 13.20 -44.72
C PRO A 153 -57.85 11.72 -45.03
N PRO A 154 -59.08 11.21 -44.78
CA PRO A 154 -60.20 11.65 -43.92
C PRO A 154 -60.44 10.79 -42.67
#